data_AF-A0ABD0QZQ4-F1
#
_entry.id   AF-A0ABD0QZQ4-F1
#
_cell.length_a   1.000
_cell.length_b   1.000
_cell.length_c   1.000
_cell.angle_alpha   90.00
_cell.angle_beta   90.00
_cell.angle_gamma   90.00
#
_symmetry.space_group_name_H-M   'P 1'
#
loop_
_entity.id
_entity.type
_entity.pdbx_description
1 polymer ?
#
loop_
_entity_poly.entity_id
_entity_poly.type
_entity_poly.pdbx_seq_one_letter_code
_entity_poly.pdbx_strand_id
1 'polypeptide(L)'
;MGKTADLTAVQKAIIDTLKQEVLYQGTSVGSLNIVQKDRFQTLGDLRKQWTESGVETSRATVYRRVQEMGYRCRIPQVKPLLNQKQQQKRLTWATEKQHWTVAQWSKREMPKCLKSSVKYPHCWCWVNAASYQEILEHFMLPSAEKLYGDEDFIFQHDLAPAHSAKTTGKWFTDHGITVLNWPANSPDLNPIENLWDIVKRKLRDARPNTLDELKAAIEASWASITPQQCHRLIASMPRRTEAVISGKGFPTKY
;
A
#
# COMPACT_ATOMS: atom_id res chain seq x y z
N MET A 1 17.96 -52.96 32.91
CA MET A 1 18.07 -51.91 33.95
C MET A 1 18.50 -50.63 33.23
N GLY A 2 17.65 -49.67 32.88
CA GLY A 2 16.52 -49.15 33.62
C GLY A 2 16.91 -47.80 34.22
N LYS A 3 17.04 -46.75 33.40
CA LYS A 3 16.88 -45.34 33.79
C LYS A 3 16.28 -44.58 32.61
N THR A 4 14.97 -44.72 32.44
CA THR A 4 14.14 -43.69 31.81
C THR A 4 14.40 -42.41 32.59
N ALA A 5 15.12 -41.45 31.98
CA ALA A 5 15.24 -40.12 32.53
C ALA A 5 13.83 -39.56 32.65
N ASP A 6 13.44 -39.25 33.88
CA ASP A 6 12.14 -38.73 34.25
C ASP A 6 11.85 -37.44 33.45
N LEU A 7 10.99 -37.56 32.45
CA LEU A 7 10.55 -36.45 31.58
C LEU A 7 9.96 -35.29 32.41
N THR A 8 9.54 -35.53 33.65
CA THR A 8 9.03 -34.49 34.52
C THR A 8 10.12 -33.58 35.08
N ALA A 9 11.37 -34.03 35.24
CA ALA A 9 12.46 -33.21 35.77
C ALA A 9 12.95 -32.16 34.75
N VAL A 10 13.01 -32.52 33.47
CA VAL A 10 13.39 -31.62 32.38
C VAL A 10 12.25 -30.64 32.07
N GLN A 11 10.99 -31.09 32.10
CA GLN A 11 9.84 -30.19 31.96
C GLN A 11 9.70 -29.24 33.15
N LYS A 12 10.01 -29.68 34.37
CA LYS A 12 9.98 -28.83 35.57
C LYS A 12 11.16 -27.84 35.59
N ALA A 13 12.34 -28.22 35.10
CA ALA A 13 13.47 -27.30 34.93
C ALA A 13 13.23 -26.25 33.83
N ILE A 14 12.55 -26.61 32.73
CA ILE A 14 12.15 -25.65 31.68
C ILE A 14 11.06 -24.72 32.21
N ILE A 15 10.07 -25.24 32.94
CA ILE A 15 9.00 -24.42 33.54
C ILE A 15 9.55 -23.53 34.66
N ASP A 16 10.52 -23.99 35.46
CA ASP A 16 11.12 -23.19 36.53
C ASP A 16 12.13 -22.17 35.98
N THR A 17 12.82 -22.47 34.87
CA THR A 17 13.62 -21.48 34.11
C THR A 17 12.71 -20.42 33.47
N LEU A 18 11.58 -20.81 32.89
CA LEU A 18 10.58 -19.89 32.33
C LEU A 18 9.84 -19.11 33.44
N LYS A 19 9.75 -19.63 34.67
CA LYS A 19 9.19 -18.90 35.82
C LYS A 19 10.20 -17.95 36.47
N GLN A 20 11.49 -18.26 36.45
CA GLN A 20 12.54 -17.34 36.92
C GLN A 20 12.81 -16.19 35.92
N GLU A 21 12.67 -16.41 34.61
CA GLU A 21 12.70 -15.32 33.62
C GLU A 21 11.44 -14.41 33.65
N VAL A 22 10.33 -14.90 34.21
CA VAL A 22 9.07 -14.13 34.32
C VAL A 22 8.95 -13.35 35.65
N LEU A 23 9.79 -13.62 36.67
CA LEU A 23 9.60 -13.05 38.02
C LEU A 23 10.79 -12.30 38.65
N TYR A 24 11.82 -11.92 37.90
CA TYR A 24 12.93 -11.10 38.40
C TYR A 24 13.55 -10.34 37.20
N GLN A 25 13.56 -9.03 36.99
CA GLN A 25 13.29 -7.79 37.73
C GLN A 25 13.10 -6.69 36.64
N GLY A 26 12.29 -5.63 36.72
CA GLY A 26 11.36 -5.11 37.71
C GLY A 26 10.54 -3.99 37.03
N THR A 27 9.32 -3.75 37.54
CA THR A 27 8.40 -2.66 37.14
C THR A 27 8.01 -2.61 35.65
N SER A 28 7.12 -3.48 35.17
CA SER A 28 6.59 -3.37 33.79
C SER A 28 5.26 -4.10 33.50
N VAL A 29 4.79 -5.01 34.37
CA VAL A 29 3.61 -5.82 34.05
C VAL A 29 2.31 -5.00 33.96
N GLY A 30 2.20 -3.87 34.68
CA GLY A 30 1.06 -2.95 34.54
C GLY A 30 1.04 -2.18 33.20
N SER A 31 2.21 -1.99 32.58
CA SER A 31 2.38 -1.13 31.39
C SER A 31 2.10 -1.87 30.08
N LEU A 32 2.40 -3.17 30.02
CA LEU A 32 2.22 -4.02 28.83
C LEU A 32 0.76 -4.16 28.40
N ASN A 33 -0.17 -4.15 29.37
CA ASN A 33 -1.60 -4.33 29.11
C ASN A 33 -2.29 -3.06 28.60
N ILE A 34 -1.67 -1.88 28.75
CA ILE A 34 -2.29 -0.59 28.45
C ILE A 34 -2.18 -0.27 26.95
N VAL A 35 -0.98 -0.42 26.37
CA VAL A 35 -0.72 -0.13 24.94
C VAL A 35 -1.48 -1.10 24.02
N GLN A 36 -1.79 -2.30 24.49
CA GLN A 36 -2.53 -3.31 23.71
C GLN A 36 -4.05 -3.08 23.68
N LYS A 37 -4.62 -2.34 24.64
CA LYS A 37 -6.07 -2.08 24.72
C LYS A 37 -6.55 -1.09 23.67
N ASP A 38 -5.75 -0.07 23.38
CA ASP A 38 -6.05 0.89 22.32
C ASP A 38 -4.76 1.41 21.67
N ARG A 39 -4.61 1.06 20.39
CA ARG A 39 -3.46 1.40 19.55
C ARG A 39 -3.40 2.88 19.13
N PHE A 40 -4.42 3.67 19.44
CA PHE A 40 -4.50 5.10 19.10
C PHE A 40 -4.24 6.03 20.30
N GLN A 41 -3.95 5.47 21.47
CA GLN A 41 -3.59 6.26 22.65
C GLN A 41 -2.33 7.09 22.41
N THR A 42 -2.37 8.34 22.84
CA THR A 42 -1.21 9.23 22.77
C THR A 42 -0.25 8.95 23.93
N LEU A 43 0.99 9.43 23.82
CA LEU A 43 1.95 9.42 24.95
C LEU A 43 1.41 10.17 26.18
N GLY A 44 0.49 11.14 25.98
CA GLY A 44 -0.17 11.84 27.07
C GLY A 44 -1.17 10.95 27.79
N ASP A 45 -1.97 10.20 27.05
CA ASP A 45 -2.96 9.26 27.60
C ASP A 45 -2.28 8.12 28.34
N LEU A 46 -1.17 7.61 27.81
CA LEU A 46 -0.35 6.59 28.47
C LEU A 46 0.25 7.11 29.78
N ARG A 47 0.78 8.35 29.77
CA ARG A 47 1.30 9.00 30.99
C ARG A 47 0.21 9.13 32.04
N LYS A 48 -0.97 9.63 31.66
CA LYS A 48 -2.11 9.80 32.57
C LYS A 48 -2.49 8.47 33.22
N GLN A 49 -2.60 7.40 32.43
CA GLN A 49 -2.91 6.06 32.94
C GLN A 49 -1.85 5.52 33.90
N TRP A 50 -0.57 5.76 33.63
CA TRP A 50 0.51 5.35 34.54
C TRP A 50 0.49 6.14 35.85
N THR A 51 0.20 7.44 35.78
CA THR A 51 0.03 8.30 36.96
C THR A 51 -1.18 7.88 37.79
N GLU A 52 -2.32 7.58 37.17
CA GLU A 52 -3.51 7.02 37.83
C GLU A 52 -3.24 5.66 38.49
N SER A 53 -2.28 4.91 37.95
CA SER A 53 -1.80 3.64 38.53
C SER A 53 -0.71 3.83 39.60
N GLY A 54 -0.46 5.07 40.04
CA GLY A 54 0.52 5.41 41.09
C GLY A 54 1.95 5.57 40.61
N VAL A 55 2.21 5.57 39.29
CA VAL A 55 3.55 5.74 38.71
C VAL A 55 3.68 7.15 38.11
N GLU A 56 4.28 8.07 38.86
CA GLU A 56 4.62 9.39 38.34
C GLU A 56 5.79 9.29 37.34
N THR A 57 5.54 9.69 36.08
CA THR A 57 6.55 9.67 35.03
C THR A 57 6.43 10.84 34.07
N SER A 58 7.56 11.23 33.47
CA SER A 58 7.58 12.20 32.38
C SER A 58 7.17 11.56 31.05
N ARG A 59 6.65 12.37 30.11
CA ARG A 59 6.31 11.92 28.73
C ARG A 59 7.52 11.26 28.03
N ALA A 60 8.73 11.77 28.29
CA ALA A 60 9.97 11.21 27.75
C ALA A 60 10.27 9.80 28.28
N THR A 61 9.93 9.53 29.54
CA THR A 61 10.09 8.20 30.15
C THR A 61 9.08 7.21 29.58
N VAL A 62 7.82 7.63 29.42
CA VAL A 62 6.79 6.84 28.72
C VAL A 62 7.24 6.49 27.30
N TYR A 63 7.74 7.48 26.54
CA TYR A 63 8.22 7.25 25.18
C TYR A 63 9.36 6.22 25.11
N ARG A 64 10.39 6.35 25.98
CA ARG A 64 11.51 5.41 26.03
C ARG A 64 11.04 3.98 26.33
N ARG A 65 10.17 3.81 27.32
CA ARG A 65 9.61 2.50 27.69
C ARG A 65 8.78 1.88 26.56
N VAL A 66 7.97 2.68 25.87
CA VAL A 66 7.21 2.23 24.69
C VAL A 66 8.15 1.76 23.57
N GLN A 67 9.28 2.45 23.34
CA GLN A 67 10.30 2.03 22.38
C GLN A 67 11.05 0.76 22.81
N GLU A 68 11.41 0.63 24.09
CA GLU A 68 12.03 -0.58 24.67
C GLU A 68 11.13 -1.82 24.52
N MET A 69 9.81 -1.64 24.62
CA MET A 69 8.81 -2.68 24.36
C MET A 69 8.64 -3.01 22.87
N GLY A 70 9.41 -2.39 21.97
CA GLY A 70 9.36 -2.61 20.53
C GLY A 70 8.24 -1.86 19.80
N TYR A 71 7.46 -1.02 20.49
CA TYR A 71 6.40 -0.25 19.86
C TYR A 71 6.96 1.02 19.20
N ARG A 72 6.53 1.26 17.96
CA ARG A 72 6.85 2.48 17.21
C ARG A 72 5.59 3.26 16.89
N CYS A 73 5.66 4.58 17.03
CA CYS A 73 4.61 5.47 16.56
C CYS A 73 4.57 5.43 15.03
N ARG A 74 3.41 5.08 14.45
CA ARG A 74 3.19 5.09 13.00
C ARG A 74 1.97 5.93 12.69
N ILE A 75 2.09 6.78 11.67
CA ILE A 75 0.93 7.50 11.13
C ILE A 75 0.00 6.48 10.45
N PRO A 76 -1.28 6.37 10.89
CA PRO A 76 -2.22 5.46 10.25
C PRO A 76 -2.44 5.87 8.79
N GLN A 77 -2.61 4.88 7.91
CA GLN A 77 -2.93 5.16 6.52
C GLN A 77 -4.35 5.75 6.46
N VAL A 78 -4.47 6.96 5.93
CA VAL A 78 -5.77 7.58 5.66
C VAL A 78 -6.37 6.85 4.46
N LYS A 79 -7.48 6.16 4.68
CA LYS A 79 -8.22 5.48 3.62
C LYS A 79 -9.42 6.32 3.22
N PRO A 80 -9.79 6.37 1.92
CA PRO A 80 -10.97 7.09 1.51
C PRO A 80 -12.20 6.52 2.23
N LEU A 81 -13.04 7.41 2.77
CA LEU A 81 -14.33 7.02 3.31
C LEU A 81 -15.25 6.68 2.14
N LEU A 82 -15.74 5.44 2.11
CA LEU A 82 -16.59 4.95 1.04
C LEU A 82 -18.05 4.91 1.49
N ASN A 83 -18.93 5.47 0.67
CA ASN A 83 -20.37 5.28 0.85
C ASN A 83 -20.81 3.86 0.41
N GLN A 84 -22.03 3.45 0.79
CA GLN A 84 -22.55 2.11 0.48
C GLN A 84 -22.56 1.81 -1.04
N LYS A 85 -22.90 2.78 -1.88
CA LYS A 85 -22.91 2.62 -3.34
C LYS A 85 -21.50 2.33 -3.88
N GLN A 86 -20.48 3.00 -3.36
CA GLN A 86 -19.07 2.76 -3.72
C GLN A 86 -18.62 1.38 -3.24
N GLN A 87 -18.95 0.99 -2.02
CA GLN A 87 -18.63 -0.34 -1.48
C GLN A 87 -19.26 -1.44 -2.33
N GLN A 88 -20.53 -1.30 -2.72
CA GLN A 88 -21.21 -2.27 -3.57
C GLN A 88 -20.56 -2.38 -4.96
N LYS A 89 -20.21 -1.24 -5.58
CA LYS A 89 -19.48 -1.23 -6.85
C LYS A 89 -18.13 -1.95 -6.75
N ARG A 90 -17.39 -1.72 -5.67
CA ARG A 90 -16.12 -2.41 -5.41
C ARG A 90 -16.32 -3.92 -5.23
N LEU A 91 -17.33 -4.30 -4.47
CA LEU A 91 -17.66 -5.71 -4.24
C LEU A 91 -18.04 -6.41 -5.56
N THR A 92 -18.98 -5.85 -6.32
CA THR A 92 -19.37 -6.38 -7.63
C THR A 92 -18.17 -6.51 -8.56
N TRP A 93 -17.35 -5.45 -8.65
CA TRP A 93 -16.15 -5.47 -9.49
C TRP A 93 -15.16 -6.57 -9.10
N ALA A 94 -14.95 -6.77 -7.80
CA ALA A 94 -14.02 -7.77 -7.29
C ALA A 94 -14.56 -9.19 -7.49
N THR A 95 -15.87 -9.41 -7.27
CA THR A 95 -16.53 -10.70 -7.51
C THR A 95 -16.47 -11.10 -8.98
N GLU A 96 -16.74 -10.18 -9.92
CA GLU A 96 -16.60 -10.42 -11.37
C GLU A 96 -15.19 -10.91 -11.77
N LYS A 97 -14.17 -10.51 -10.99
CA LYS A 97 -12.76 -10.76 -11.29
C LYS A 97 -12.12 -11.74 -10.31
N GLN A 98 -12.92 -12.40 -9.48
CA GLN A 98 -12.43 -13.31 -8.44
C GLN A 98 -11.65 -14.48 -9.04
N HIS A 99 -12.10 -14.99 -10.18
CA HIS A 99 -11.48 -16.13 -10.86
C HIS A 99 -10.45 -15.73 -11.91
N TRP A 100 -10.05 -14.45 -11.98
CA TRP A 100 -9.02 -14.02 -12.91
C TRP A 100 -7.64 -14.53 -12.47
N THR A 101 -6.97 -15.20 -13.39
CA THR A 101 -5.59 -15.69 -13.25
C THR A 101 -4.58 -14.56 -13.32
N VAL A 102 -3.36 -14.78 -12.80
CA VAL A 102 -2.26 -13.81 -12.92
C VAL A 102 -1.95 -13.51 -14.39
N ALA A 103 -2.02 -14.48 -15.29
CA ALA A 103 -1.83 -14.26 -16.72
C ALA A 103 -2.89 -13.32 -17.31
N GLN A 104 -4.16 -13.44 -16.88
CA GLN A 104 -5.21 -12.50 -17.27
C GLN A 104 -4.91 -11.09 -16.72
N TRP A 105 -4.47 -10.95 -15.47
CA TRP A 105 -4.03 -9.65 -14.93
C TRP A 105 -2.83 -9.09 -15.69
N SER A 106 -1.85 -9.92 -16.06
CA SER A 106 -0.65 -9.51 -16.80
C SER A 106 -0.92 -9.06 -18.23
N LYS A 107 -1.89 -9.66 -18.93
CA LYS A 107 -2.30 -9.21 -20.28
C LYS A 107 -3.10 -7.90 -20.27
N ARG A 108 -3.59 -7.48 -19.09
CA ARG A 108 -4.70 -6.52 -18.97
C ARG A 108 -4.41 -5.35 -18.04
N GLU A 109 -3.25 -5.36 -17.39
CA GLU A 109 -2.73 -4.20 -16.70
C GLU A 109 -1.49 -3.76 -17.44
N MET A 110 -1.66 -2.80 -18.34
CA MET A 110 -0.53 -2.01 -18.78
C MET A 110 0.02 -1.28 -17.55
N PRO A 111 1.20 -1.65 -17.04
CA PRO A 111 1.82 -0.79 -16.07
C PRO A 111 2.19 0.46 -16.88
N LYS A 112 1.84 1.66 -16.41
CA LYS A 112 2.38 2.93 -16.96
C LYS A 112 3.92 3.02 -16.86
N CYS A 113 4.63 1.91 -16.65
CA CYS A 113 6.07 1.81 -16.47
C CYS A 113 6.87 1.89 -17.77
N LEU A 114 6.26 2.27 -18.88
CA LEU A 114 7.00 2.49 -20.11
C LEU A 114 7.65 3.86 -20.11
N LYS A 115 8.98 3.80 -20.27
CA LYS A 115 9.86 4.95 -20.36
C LYS A 115 9.45 5.83 -21.52
N SER A 116 9.11 7.06 -21.20
CA SER A 116 9.30 8.19 -22.09
C SER A 116 9.62 9.38 -21.21
N SER A 117 10.79 9.98 -21.42
CA SER A 117 11.22 11.22 -20.79
C SER A 117 10.12 12.28 -20.95
N VAL A 118 9.31 12.47 -19.92
CA VAL A 118 8.30 13.53 -19.94
C VAL A 118 8.99 14.83 -19.61
N LYS A 119 9.40 15.54 -20.67
CA LYS A 119 9.54 16.99 -20.59
C LYS A 119 8.13 17.55 -20.37
N TYR A 120 7.74 17.75 -19.12
CA TYR A 120 6.56 18.55 -18.80
C TYR A 120 6.86 20.01 -19.18
N PRO A 121 6.26 20.58 -20.23
CA PRO A 121 6.35 22.00 -20.48
C PRO A 121 5.48 22.67 -19.41
N HIS A 122 6.11 23.52 -18.61
CA HIS A 122 5.51 24.60 -17.82
C HIS A 122 4.10 24.39 -17.22
N CYS A 123 4.06 24.49 -15.88
CA CYS A 123 2.88 24.63 -15.02
C CYS A 123 2.33 23.32 -14.45
N TRP A 124 2.21 23.29 -13.13
CA TRP A 124 1.35 22.39 -12.35
C TRP A 124 -0.15 22.69 -12.63
N CYS A 125 -0.55 22.77 -13.90
CA CYS A 125 -1.93 22.94 -14.28
C CYS A 125 -2.62 21.58 -14.28
N TRP A 126 -3.89 21.59 -13.90
CA TRP A 126 -4.75 20.42 -13.85
C TRP A 126 -4.72 19.68 -15.19
N VAL A 127 -4.47 18.37 -15.16
CA VAL A 127 -4.65 17.52 -16.35
C VAL A 127 -6.13 17.54 -16.70
N ASN A 128 -6.46 18.07 -17.87
CA ASN A 128 -7.81 18.07 -18.42
C ASN A 128 -7.95 16.95 -19.45
N ALA A 129 -9.14 16.76 -20.01
CA ALA A 129 -9.37 15.68 -20.96
C ALA A 129 -8.50 15.79 -22.23
N ALA A 130 -8.26 17.00 -22.73
CA ALA A 130 -7.47 17.22 -23.95
C ALA A 130 -5.98 16.91 -23.71
N SER A 131 -5.38 17.46 -22.65
CA SER A 131 -3.99 17.16 -22.32
C SER A 131 -3.78 15.70 -21.92
N TYR A 132 -4.81 15.05 -21.35
CA TYR A 132 -4.77 13.62 -21.12
C TYR A 132 -4.76 12.81 -22.43
N GLN A 133 -5.57 13.19 -23.42
CA GLN A 133 -5.58 12.54 -24.73
C GLN A 133 -4.23 12.71 -25.46
N GLU A 134 -3.61 13.89 -25.39
CA GLU A 134 -2.25 14.09 -25.91
C GLU A 134 -1.22 13.17 -25.23
N ILE A 135 -1.35 12.97 -23.91
CA ILE A 135 -0.49 12.02 -23.18
C ILE A 135 -0.73 10.59 -23.68
N LEU A 136 -1.98 10.20 -23.92
CA LEU A 136 -2.29 8.87 -24.44
C LEU A 136 -1.72 8.68 -25.85
N GLU A 137 -1.90 9.66 -26.72
CA GLU A 137 -1.42 9.68 -28.10
C GLU A 137 0.10 9.54 -28.17
N HIS A 138 0.83 10.38 -27.44
CA HIS A 138 2.28 10.50 -27.61
C HIS A 138 3.09 9.54 -26.74
N PHE A 139 2.51 9.00 -25.67
CA PHE A 139 3.25 8.16 -24.73
C PHE A 139 2.62 6.78 -24.56
N MET A 140 1.30 6.68 -24.47
CA MET A 140 0.64 5.39 -24.23
C MET A 140 0.63 4.52 -25.49
N LEU A 141 0.22 5.05 -26.66
CA LEU A 141 0.17 4.27 -27.90
C LEU A 141 1.55 3.70 -28.32
N PRO A 142 2.64 4.51 -28.39
CA PRO A 142 3.95 3.97 -28.80
C PRO A 142 4.49 2.95 -27.79
N SER A 143 4.11 3.12 -26.52
CA SER A 143 4.49 2.19 -25.47
C SER A 143 3.73 0.87 -25.54
N ALA A 144 2.44 0.93 -25.89
CA ALA A 144 1.61 -0.25 -26.11
C ALA A 144 2.12 -1.07 -27.31
N GLU A 145 2.38 -0.40 -28.44
CA GLU A 145 2.96 -1.02 -29.64
C GLU A 145 4.30 -1.70 -29.32
N LYS A 146 5.16 -1.04 -28.54
CA LYS A 146 6.45 -1.61 -28.14
C LYS A 146 6.33 -2.85 -27.24
N LEU A 147 5.32 -2.93 -26.38
CA LEU A 147 5.15 -4.04 -25.44
C LEU A 147 4.35 -5.20 -25.99
N TYR A 148 3.29 -4.90 -26.73
CA TYR A 148 2.28 -5.87 -27.14
C TYR A 148 2.31 -6.10 -28.65
N GLY A 149 2.89 -5.19 -29.44
CA GLY A 149 2.82 -5.27 -30.89
C GLY A 149 1.36 -5.29 -31.33
N ASP A 150 1.00 -6.34 -32.07
CA ASP A 150 -0.36 -6.57 -32.57
C ASP A 150 -1.26 -7.34 -31.58
N GLU A 151 -0.76 -7.70 -30.39
CA GLU A 151 -1.55 -8.41 -29.38
C GLU A 151 -2.55 -7.48 -28.68
N ASP A 152 -3.75 -8.01 -28.42
CA ASP A 152 -4.78 -7.30 -27.67
C ASP A 152 -4.34 -7.04 -26.22
N PHE A 153 -4.62 -5.81 -25.74
CA PHE A 153 -4.46 -5.43 -24.35
C PHE A 153 -5.70 -4.73 -23.81
N ILE A 154 -5.82 -4.71 -22.48
CA ILE A 154 -6.83 -3.90 -21.79
C ILE A 154 -6.13 -2.77 -21.05
N PHE A 155 -6.62 -1.55 -21.24
CA PHE A 155 -6.09 -0.37 -20.58
C PHE A 155 -6.74 -0.15 -19.22
N GLN A 156 -5.94 0.04 -18.18
CA GLN A 156 -6.41 0.39 -16.85
C GLN A 156 -6.10 1.87 -16.55
N HIS A 157 -7.10 2.61 -16.08
CA HIS A 157 -6.94 3.93 -15.50
C HIS A 157 -7.96 4.15 -14.37
N ASP A 158 -7.72 5.17 -13.53
CA ASP A 158 -8.69 5.56 -12.51
C ASP A 158 -9.81 6.42 -13.11
N LEU A 159 -10.78 6.79 -12.27
CA LEU A 159 -11.93 7.62 -12.66
C LEU A 159 -11.72 9.11 -12.35
N ALA A 160 -10.50 9.64 -12.50
CA ALA A 160 -10.26 11.07 -12.43
C ALA A 160 -11.11 11.82 -13.50
N PRO A 161 -11.48 13.10 -13.28
CA PRO A 161 -12.37 13.83 -14.18
C PRO A 161 -11.96 13.77 -15.66
N ALA A 162 -10.66 13.94 -15.97
CA ALA A 162 -10.13 13.86 -17.33
C ALA A 162 -10.26 12.46 -17.96
N HIS A 163 -10.15 11.40 -17.15
CA HIS A 163 -10.26 10.02 -17.60
C HIS A 163 -11.71 9.63 -17.87
N SER A 164 -12.64 10.12 -17.05
CA SER A 164 -14.08 9.87 -17.17
C SER A 164 -14.81 10.75 -18.20
N ALA A 165 -14.10 11.69 -18.84
CA ALA A 165 -14.70 12.61 -19.80
C ALA A 165 -15.23 11.86 -21.04
N LYS A 166 -16.38 12.31 -21.58
CA LYS A 166 -16.98 11.72 -22.78
C LYS A 166 -16.02 11.73 -23.98
N THR A 167 -15.26 12.80 -24.13
CA THR A 167 -14.25 12.95 -25.19
C THR A 167 -13.14 11.92 -25.06
N THR A 168 -12.67 11.66 -23.83
CA THR A 168 -11.66 10.61 -23.55
C THR A 168 -12.22 9.23 -23.82
N GLY A 169 -13.48 8.95 -23.45
CA GLY A 169 -14.16 7.71 -23.81
C GLY A 169 -14.26 7.51 -25.33
N LYS A 170 -14.64 8.57 -26.07
CA LYS A 170 -14.64 8.55 -27.54
C LYS A 170 -13.25 8.29 -28.11
N TRP A 171 -12.20 8.92 -27.56
CA TRP A 171 -10.83 8.69 -28.00
C TRP A 171 -10.44 7.20 -27.88
N PHE A 172 -10.75 6.53 -26.77
CA PHE A 172 -10.48 5.09 -26.65
C PHE A 172 -11.26 4.24 -27.66
N THR A 173 -12.54 4.55 -27.89
CA THR A 173 -13.36 3.85 -28.89
C THR A 173 -12.81 4.05 -30.30
N ASP A 174 -12.44 5.27 -30.66
CA ASP A 174 -11.91 5.61 -31.99
C ASP A 174 -10.57 4.90 -32.27
N HIS A 175 -9.78 4.61 -31.22
CA HIS A 175 -8.53 3.85 -31.31
C HIS A 175 -8.69 2.34 -31.09
N GLY A 176 -9.92 1.83 -30.92
CA GLY A 176 -10.18 0.41 -30.70
C GLY A 176 -9.65 -0.15 -29.37
N ILE A 177 -9.40 0.70 -28.37
CA ILE A 177 -8.78 0.29 -27.11
C ILE A 177 -9.85 -0.09 -26.09
N THR A 178 -9.76 -1.31 -25.57
CA THR A 178 -10.63 -1.77 -24.48
C THR A 178 -10.15 -1.20 -23.15
N VAL A 179 -11.03 -0.48 -22.44
CA VAL A 179 -10.75 0.05 -21.10
C VAL A 179 -11.34 -0.86 -20.03
N LEU A 180 -10.55 -1.18 -19.00
CA LEU A 180 -10.99 -1.92 -17.83
C LEU A 180 -12.01 -1.08 -17.05
N ASN A 181 -13.25 -1.56 -16.92
CA ASN A 181 -14.20 -0.97 -15.98
C ASN A 181 -13.57 -0.97 -14.57
N TRP A 182 -13.48 0.19 -13.91
CA TRP A 182 -12.75 0.37 -12.65
C TRP A 182 -13.65 0.95 -11.55
N PRO A 183 -13.58 0.47 -10.29
CA PRO A 183 -14.37 1.04 -9.22
C PRO A 183 -13.74 2.34 -8.70
N ALA A 184 -14.53 3.41 -8.62
CA ALA A 184 -14.09 4.71 -8.09
C ALA A 184 -13.47 4.58 -6.68
N ASN A 185 -12.56 5.50 -6.34
CA ASN A 185 -11.93 5.60 -5.01
C ASN A 185 -11.32 4.29 -4.48
N SER A 186 -10.67 3.52 -5.38
CA SER A 186 -10.04 2.24 -5.04
C SER A 186 -8.52 2.25 -5.26
N PRO A 187 -7.76 3.12 -4.56
CA PRO A 187 -6.30 3.17 -4.70
C PRO A 187 -5.61 1.87 -4.25
N ASP A 188 -6.20 1.16 -3.29
CA ASP A 188 -5.72 -0.13 -2.79
C ASP A 188 -5.78 -1.25 -3.84
N LEU A 189 -6.66 -1.10 -4.83
CA LEU A 189 -6.74 -2.00 -5.98
C LEU A 189 -5.76 -1.62 -7.09
N ASN A 190 -5.20 -0.41 -7.10
CA ASN A 190 -4.40 0.12 -8.21
C ASN A 190 -2.89 -0.13 -7.99
N PRO A 191 -2.23 -1.05 -8.71
CA PRO A 191 -0.84 -1.38 -8.47
C PRO A 191 0.14 -0.23 -8.70
N ILE A 192 -0.22 0.77 -9.52
CA ILE A 192 0.64 1.93 -9.76
C ILE A 192 0.86 2.77 -8.50
N GLU A 193 -0.09 2.76 -7.55
CA GLU A 193 0.07 3.47 -6.27
C GLU A 193 1.27 2.92 -5.50
N ASN A 194 1.51 1.61 -5.58
CA ASN A 194 2.67 0.98 -4.95
C ASN A 194 3.98 1.34 -5.66
N LEU A 195 3.96 1.56 -6.98
CA LEU A 195 5.12 2.08 -7.73
C LEU A 195 5.41 3.54 -7.34
N TRP A 196 4.38 4.38 -7.25
CA TRP A 196 4.51 5.74 -6.75
C TRP A 196 5.02 5.78 -5.31
N ASP A 197 4.63 4.85 -4.46
CA ASP A 197 5.17 4.72 -3.11
C ASP A 197 6.66 4.35 -3.09
N ILE A 198 7.16 3.58 -4.06
CA ILE A 198 8.61 3.35 -4.22
C ILE A 198 9.30 4.67 -4.57
N VAL A 199 8.76 5.42 -5.54
CA VAL A 199 9.32 6.70 -5.99
C VAL A 199 9.33 7.72 -4.84
N LYS A 200 8.20 7.93 -4.17
CA LYS A 200 8.06 8.86 -3.03
C LYS A 200 9.04 8.56 -1.91
N ARG A 201 9.30 7.27 -1.62
CA ARG A 201 10.30 6.87 -0.63
C ARG A 201 11.71 7.28 -1.06
N LYS A 202 12.09 6.95 -2.30
CA LYS A 202 13.40 7.33 -2.84
C LYS A 202 13.61 8.84 -2.90
N LEU A 203 12.58 9.61 -3.25
CA LEU A 203 12.63 11.08 -3.23
C LEU A 203 12.86 11.63 -1.82
N ARG A 204 12.20 11.06 -0.80
CA ARG A 204 12.41 11.45 0.59
C ARG A 204 13.84 11.17 1.07
N ASP A 205 14.44 10.10 0.56
CA ASP A 205 15.82 9.74 0.89
C ASP A 205 16.83 10.64 0.13
N ALA A 206 16.55 10.97 -1.13
CA ALA A 206 17.39 11.81 -1.98
C ALA A 206 17.36 13.31 -1.59
N ARG A 207 16.24 13.79 -1.02
CA ARG A 207 16.04 15.19 -0.58
C ARG A 207 16.45 16.24 -1.64
N PRO A 208 15.87 16.19 -2.85
CA PRO A 208 16.15 17.19 -3.88
C PRO A 208 15.70 18.58 -3.42
N ASN A 209 16.53 19.60 -3.66
CA ASN A 209 16.26 20.99 -3.26
C ASN A 209 16.04 21.91 -4.47
N THR A 210 16.26 21.43 -5.69
CA THR A 210 15.96 22.15 -6.93
C THR A 210 14.97 21.40 -7.80
N LEU A 211 14.34 22.11 -8.73
CA LEU A 211 13.42 21.48 -9.70
C LEU A 211 14.13 20.43 -10.56
N ASP A 212 15.37 20.71 -10.95
CA ASP A 212 16.14 19.81 -11.81
C ASP A 212 16.62 18.57 -11.04
N GLU A 213 17.04 18.74 -9.78
CA GLU A 213 17.31 17.61 -8.89
C GLU A 213 16.06 16.76 -8.67
N LEU A 214 14.89 17.39 -8.49
CA LEU A 214 13.63 16.67 -8.32
C LEU A 214 13.28 15.85 -9.57
N LYS A 215 13.39 16.44 -10.76
CA LYS A 215 13.16 15.74 -12.04
C LYS A 215 14.12 14.56 -12.19
N ALA A 216 15.41 14.79 -12.01
CA ALA A 216 16.44 13.75 -12.11
C ALA A 216 16.20 12.62 -11.09
N ALA A 217 15.82 12.97 -9.86
CA ALA A 217 15.53 11.99 -8.81
C ALA A 217 14.26 11.17 -9.12
N ILE A 218 13.22 11.77 -9.72
CA ILE A 218 12.02 11.06 -10.19
C ILE A 218 12.41 10.07 -11.30
N GLU A 219 13.15 10.53 -12.31
CA GLU A 219 13.58 9.69 -13.45
C GLU A 219 14.45 8.52 -12.98
N ALA A 220 15.45 8.78 -12.13
CA ALA A 220 16.31 7.74 -11.57
C ALA A 220 15.53 6.76 -10.69
N SER A 221 14.59 7.26 -9.88
CA SER A 221 13.73 6.42 -9.04
C SER A 221 12.84 5.51 -9.89
N TRP A 222 12.23 6.05 -10.95
CA TRP A 222 11.39 5.29 -11.87
C TRP A 222 12.20 4.25 -12.62
N ALA A 223 13.36 4.62 -13.16
CA ALA A 223 14.24 3.73 -13.91
C ALA A 223 14.78 2.55 -13.07
N SER A 224 14.83 2.70 -11.75
CA SER A 224 15.27 1.66 -10.84
C SER A 224 14.20 0.60 -10.52
N ILE A 225 12.95 0.82 -10.93
CA ILE A 225 11.86 -0.15 -10.74
C ILE A 225 12.10 -1.32 -11.70
N THR A 226 12.26 -2.50 -11.13
CA THR A 226 12.53 -3.73 -11.89
C THR A 226 11.25 -4.35 -12.44
N PRO A 227 11.29 -5.04 -13.59
CA PRO A 227 10.16 -5.82 -14.09
C PRO A 227 9.61 -6.83 -13.06
N GLN A 228 10.49 -7.42 -12.24
CA GLN A 228 10.12 -8.34 -11.16
C GLN A 228 9.31 -7.64 -10.06
N GLN A 229 9.52 -6.35 -9.80
CA GLN A 229 8.65 -5.58 -8.91
C GLN A 229 7.25 -5.41 -9.52
N CYS A 230 7.17 -5.07 -10.82
CA CYS A 230 5.89 -4.97 -11.52
C CYS A 230 5.14 -6.31 -11.50
N HIS A 231 5.79 -7.41 -11.87
CA HIS A 231 5.18 -8.75 -11.85
C HIS A 231 4.67 -9.15 -10.47
N ARG A 232 5.40 -8.84 -9.38
CA ARG A 232 4.93 -9.11 -8.01
C ARG A 232 3.67 -8.33 -7.65
N LEU A 233 3.54 -7.11 -8.15
CA LEU A 233 2.34 -6.30 -7.93
C LEU A 233 1.15 -6.87 -8.71
N ILE A 234 1.34 -7.23 -9.98
CA ILE A 234 0.29 -7.90 -10.78
C ILE A 234 -0.12 -9.23 -10.15
N ALA A 235 0.85 -10.04 -9.73
CA ALA A 235 0.60 -11.31 -9.03
C ALA A 235 -0.09 -11.13 -7.66
N SER A 236 -0.15 -9.91 -7.13
CA SER A 236 -0.90 -9.62 -5.91
C SER A 236 -2.40 -9.40 -6.16
N MET A 237 -2.82 -9.12 -7.40
CA MET A 237 -4.21 -8.76 -7.73
C MET A 237 -5.26 -9.76 -7.25
N PRO A 238 -5.10 -11.09 -7.40
CA PRO A 238 -6.05 -12.05 -6.84
C PRO A 238 -6.22 -11.94 -5.32
N ARG A 239 -5.16 -11.61 -4.58
CA ARG A 239 -5.23 -11.41 -3.13
C ARG A 239 -5.84 -10.05 -2.76
N ARG A 240 -5.81 -9.07 -3.66
CA ARG A 240 -6.45 -7.75 -3.46
C ARG A 240 -7.95 -7.84 -3.68
N THR A 241 -8.38 -8.51 -4.76
CA THR A 241 -9.80 -8.76 -5.04
C THR A 241 -10.43 -9.58 -3.91
N GLU A 242 -9.77 -10.64 -3.47
CA GLU A 242 -10.24 -11.46 -2.33
C GLU A 242 -10.36 -10.64 -1.04
N ALA A 243 -9.41 -9.74 -0.77
CA ALA A 243 -9.50 -8.84 0.39
C ALA A 243 -10.69 -7.86 0.30
N VAL A 244 -11.04 -7.39 -0.90
CA VAL A 244 -12.24 -6.55 -1.11
C VAL A 244 -13.52 -7.37 -0.90
N ILE A 245 -13.57 -8.62 -1.38
CA ILE A 245 -14.72 -9.51 -1.20
C ILE A 245 -14.92 -9.83 0.27
N SER A 246 -13.88 -10.31 0.94
CA SER A 246 -13.87 -10.59 2.38
C SER A 246 -14.21 -9.34 3.20
N GLY A 247 -13.74 -8.18 2.76
CA GLY A 247 -14.04 -6.89 3.35
C GLY A 247 -15.37 -6.28 2.92
N LYS A 248 -16.25 -6.99 2.20
CA LYS A 248 -17.57 -6.50 1.73
C LYS A 248 -17.51 -5.13 1.03
N GLY A 249 -16.45 -4.87 0.25
CA GLY A 249 -16.27 -3.60 -0.45
C GLY A 249 -15.61 -2.47 0.37
N PHE A 250 -15.18 -2.72 1.61
CA PHE A 250 -14.44 -1.74 2.42
C PHE A 250 -12.96 -1.64 2.02
N PRO A 251 -12.27 -0.53 2.35
CA PRO A 251 -10.85 -0.34 2.00
C PRO A 251 -9.93 -1.41 2.60
N THR A 252 -9.09 -2.01 1.77
CA THR A 252 -8.19 -3.11 2.16
C THR A 252 -6.85 -2.59 2.70
N LYS A 253 -5.92 -3.50 3.02
CA LYS A 253 -4.58 -3.16 3.53
C LYS A 253 -3.57 -2.74 2.45
N TYR A 254 -3.94 -2.89 1.18
CA TYR A 254 -3.06 -2.70 0.03
C TYR A 254 -2.94 -1.23 -0.37
#